data_AF-A0A7V5U946-F1
#
_entry.id   AF-A0A7V5U946-F1
#
_cell.length_a   1.000
_cell.length_b   1.000
_cell.length_c   1.000
_cell.angle_alpha   90.00
_cell.angle_beta   90.00
_cell.angle_gamma   90.00
#
_symmetry.space_group_name_H-M   'P 1'
#
loop_
_entity.id
_entity.type
_entity.pdbx_description
1 polymer ?
#
loop_
_entity_poly.entity_id
_entity_poly.type
_entity_poly.pdbx_seq_one_letter_code
_entity_poly.pdbx_strand_id
1 'polypeptide(L)'
;GYMIERMLHNVLHRHGIRKKVVTLVTEVVVDPVDRAFQQPEKRIGKIYSREEAERLTREKSWIFKEEIKEDLSGCRRVVPSPQPKRVLNAEIVEELARRGHIVIAAGGGGIPVYFDEEGMVRPCEAVIDKDLASSLLASTISADEFYILTDVPYVFLNYKQKNQQIVEFLDRADSLRYLEQGMFGEGNMAPKILAAVKFVENGGEKSVITEGTKLEDKKFGTKITLHYDDKH
;
A
#
# COMPACT_ATOMS: atom_id res chain seq x y z
N GLY A 1 -4.70 -10.70 9.10
CA GLY A 1 -4.31 -12.11 9.09
C GLY A 1 -5.47 -13.00 9.47
N TYR A 2 -5.56 -13.38 10.75
CA TYR A 2 -6.52 -14.35 11.28
C TYR A 2 -7.95 -14.25 10.73
N MET A 3 -8.59 -13.07 10.80
CA MET A 3 -9.97 -12.91 10.33
C MET A 3 -10.12 -13.22 8.83
N ILE A 4 -9.18 -12.78 8.00
CA ILE A 4 -9.19 -13.00 6.55
C ILE A 4 -8.97 -14.48 6.25
N GLU A 5 -7.96 -15.10 6.86
CA GLU A 5 -7.65 -16.52 6.70
C GLU A 5 -8.84 -17.41 7.06
N ARG A 6 -9.43 -17.18 8.25
CA ARG A 6 -10.62 -17.91 8.71
C ARG A 6 -11.80 -17.77 7.75
N MET A 7 -12.04 -16.57 7.21
CA MET A 7 -13.14 -16.36 6.26
C MET A 7 -12.87 -16.98 4.90
N LEU A 8 -11.62 -16.93 4.42
CA LEU A 8 -11.25 -17.62 3.18
C LEU A 8 -11.45 -19.12 3.29
N HIS A 9 -11.11 -19.76 4.42
CA HIS A 9 -11.42 -21.18 4.62
C HIS A 9 -12.92 -21.48 4.44
N ASN A 10 -13.80 -20.66 5.02
CA ASN A 10 -15.24 -20.84 4.90
C ASN A 10 -15.74 -20.64 3.46
N VAL A 11 -15.25 -19.61 2.76
CA VAL A 11 -15.64 -19.32 1.38
C VAL A 11 -15.16 -20.43 0.45
N LEU A 12 -13.88 -20.81 0.53
CA LEU A 12 -13.31 -21.88 -0.29
C LEU A 12 -14.05 -23.21 -0.08
N HIS A 13 -14.40 -23.55 1.17
CA HIS A 13 -15.18 -24.75 1.48
C HIS A 13 -16.56 -24.71 0.83
N ARG A 14 -17.31 -23.59 0.94
CA ARG A 14 -18.63 -23.44 0.32
C ARG A 14 -18.60 -23.59 -1.20
N HIS A 15 -17.51 -23.17 -1.83
CA HIS A 15 -17.34 -23.29 -3.28
C HIS A 15 -16.63 -24.59 -3.72
N GLY A 16 -16.37 -25.53 -2.80
CA GLY A 16 -15.69 -26.79 -3.12
C GLY A 16 -14.23 -26.64 -3.55
N ILE A 17 -13.61 -25.48 -3.30
CA ILE A 17 -12.24 -25.17 -3.72
C ILE A 17 -11.25 -25.70 -2.66
N ARG A 18 -10.36 -26.60 -3.07
CA ARG A 18 -9.32 -27.17 -2.19
C ARG A 18 -8.01 -26.39 -2.32
N LYS A 19 -7.89 -25.29 -1.59
CA LYS A 19 -6.62 -24.55 -1.41
C LYS A 19 -6.29 -24.41 0.08
N LYS A 20 -4.99 -24.39 0.40
CA LYS A 20 -4.51 -24.01 1.74
C LYS A 20 -4.40 -22.50 1.80
N VAL A 21 -4.68 -21.94 2.98
CA VAL A 21 -4.55 -20.52 3.28
C VAL A 21 -3.64 -20.40 4.49
N VAL A 22 -2.73 -19.44 4.49
CA VAL A 22 -1.81 -19.20 5.61
C VAL A 22 -1.51 -17.71 5.74
N THR A 23 -1.55 -17.20 6.97
CA THR A 23 -1.06 -15.86 7.31
C THR A 23 0.36 -15.95 7.83
N LEU A 24 1.25 -15.13 7.28
CA LEU A 24 2.62 -14.96 7.76
C LEU A 24 2.78 -13.62 8.48
N VAL A 25 3.35 -13.66 9.67
CA VAL A 25 3.95 -12.46 10.26
C VAL A 25 5.13 -12.06 9.36
N THR A 26 5.13 -10.82 8.91
CA THR A 26 6.04 -10.35 7.85
C THR A 26 6.85 -9.17 8.36
N GLU A 27 8.17 -9.31 8.38
CA GLU A 27 9.12 -8.24 8.66
C GLU A 27 9.59 -7.60 7.36
N VAL A 28 9.70 -6.27 7.38
CA VAL A 28 10.11 -5.48 6.22
C VAL A 28 11.23 -4.55 6.63
N VAL A 29 12.35 -4.71 5.95
CA VAL A 29 13.58 -3.95 6.16
C VAL A 29 13.38 -2.52 5.67
N VAL A 30 13.76 -1.56 6.50
CA VAL A 30 13.75 -0.12 6.20
C VAL A 30 15.13 0.47 6.50
N ASP A 31 15.37 1.69 6.03
CA ASP A 31 16.59 2.43 6.38
C ASP A 31 16.41 3.19 7.70
N PRO A 32 17.22 2.95 8.74
CA PRO A 32 17.11 3.72 9.99
C PRO A 32 17.46 5.22 9.81
N VAL A 33 18.14 5.61 8.72
CA VAL A 33 18.44 7.02 8.40
C VAL A 33 17.53 7.60 7.30
N ASP A 34 16.40 6.95 6.99
CA ASP A 34 15.41 7.47 6.05
C ASP A 34 14.94 8.88 6.48
N ARG A 35 14.82 9.80 5.52
CA ARG A 35 14.33 11.16 5.75
C ARG A 35 12.93 11.18 6.40
N ALA A 36 12.12 10.14 6.19
CA ALA A 36 10.80 10.01 6.81
C ALA A 36 10.84 10.02 8.34
N PHE A 37 11.96 9.67 8.98
CA PHE A 37 12.13 9.78 10.44
C PHE A 37 12.24 11.24 10.90
N GLN A 38 12.80 12.11 10.07
CA GLN A 38 12.91 13.54 10.35
C GLN A 38 11.63 14.30 9.97
N GLN A 39 10.85 13.77 9.03
CA GLN A 39 9.60 14.38 8.54
C GLN A 39 8.43 13.37 8.56
N PRO A 40 7.85 13.09 9.75
CA PRO A 40 6.71 12.18 9.87
C PRO A 40 5.45 12.73 9.19
N GLU A 41 4.88 11.96 8.26
CA GLU A 41 3.71 12.38 7.49
C GLU A 41 2.55 11.38 7.54
N LYS A 42 2.83 10.11 7.83
CA LYS A 42 1.82 9.06 7.75
C LYS A 42 0.86 9.16 8.90
N ARG A 43 -0.39 9.50 8.58
CA ARG A 43 -1.48 9.65 9.53
C ARG A 43 -1.99 8.29 10.00
N ILE A 44 -2.07 8.08 11.31
CA ILE A 44 -2.50 6.82 11.93
C ILE A 44 -3.55 7.05 13.03
N GLY A 45 -4.29 5.99 13.35
CA GLY A 45 -5.28 6.02 14.43
C GLY A 45 -6.50 6.89 14.13
N LYS A 46 -7.22 7.25 15.21
CA LYS A 46 -8.41 8.11 15.20
C LYS A 46 -8.05 9.59 15.09
N ILE A 47 -9.06 10.43 14.85
CA ILE A 47 -8.94 11.88 14.97
C ILE A 47 -9.09 12.27 16.45
N TYR A 48 -8.26 13.19 16.90
CA TYR A 48 -8.19 13.73 18.25
C TYR A 48 -8.61 15.20 18.24
N SER A 49 -9.13 15.69 19.37
CA SER A 49 -9.25 17.13 19.55
C SER A 49 -7.86 17.77 19.66
N ARG A 50 -7.80 19.09 19.44
CA ARG A 50 -6.54 19.85 19.59
C ARG A 50 -5.98 19.73 21.02
N GLU A 51 -6.85 19.80 22.03
CA GLU A 51 -6.47 19.66 23.43
C GLU A 51 -5.92 18.27 23.75
N GLU A 52 -6.56 17.21 23.23
CA GLU A 52 -6.07 15.84 23.38
C GLU A 52 -4.71 15.65 22.70
N ALA A 53 -4.54 16.20 21.49
CA ALA A 53 -3.29 16.14 20.76
C ALA A 53 -2.16 16.86 21.51
N GLU A 54 -2.38 18.09 21.99
CA GLU A 54 -1.40 18.85 22.78
C GLU A 54 -1.01 18.12 24.07
N ARG A 55 -1.98 17.48 24.75
CA ARG A 55 -1.72 16.65 25.93
C ARG A 55 -0.85 15.44 25.58
N LEU A 56 -1.19 14.71 24.51
CA LEU A 56 -0.43 13.53 24.07
C LEU A 56 0.95 13.86 23.52
N THR A 57 1.14 15.04 22.94
CA THR A 57 2.46 15.56 22.56
C THR A 57 3.34 15.75 23.80
N ARG A 58 2.80 16.32 24.89
CA ARG A 58 3.56 16.51 26.15
C ARG A 58 3.85 15.19 26.87
N GLU A 59 2.88 14.29 26.93
CA GLU A 59 2.99 13.04 27.70
C GLU A 59 3.78 11.93 26.98
N LYS A 60 3.68 11.87 25.64
CA LYS A 60 4.18 10.73 24.86
C LYS A 60 5.08 11.13 23.70
N SER A 61 5.35 12.43 23.54
CA SER A 61 6.13 12.98 22.41
C SER A 61 5.56 12.59 21.04
N TRP A 62 4.24 12.35 20.97
CA TRP A 62 3.57 12.07 19.70
C TRP A 62 3.47 13.32 18.85
N ILE A 63 3.65 13.16 17.55
CA ILE A 63 3.56 14.25 16.58
C ILE A 63 2.17 14.19 15.94
N PHE A 64 1.54 15.35 15.75
CA PHE A 64 0.22 15.47 15.14
C PHE A 64 0.23 16.46 13.98
N LYS A 65 -0.58 16.20 12.95
CA LYS A 65 -0.91 17.17 11.90
C LYS A 65 -2.43 17.39 11.89
N GLU A 66 -2.85 18.60 11.57
CA GLU A 66 -4.28 18.92 11.39
C GLU A 66 -4.87 18.09 10.24
N GLU A 67 -6.11 17.65 10.42
CA GLU A 67 -6.90 16.95 9.41
C GLU A 67 -8.29 17.58 9.38
N ILE A 68 -8.66 18.10 8.22
CA ILE A 68 -9.96 18.71 7.98
C ILE A 68 -10.67 17.83 6.96
N LYS A 69 -11.74 17.15 7.40
CA LYS A 69 -12.69 16.47 6.52
C LYS A 69 -14.02 17.22 6.55
N GLU A 70 -14.83 17.01 5.51
CA GLU A 70 -16.15 17.64 5.32
C GLU A 70 -17.02 17.59 6.60
N ASP A 71 -16.95 16.49 7.37
CA ASP A 71 -17.79 16.28 8.56
C ASP A 71 -17.01 16.20 9.89
N LEU A 72 -15.67 16.25 9.87
CA LEU A 72 -14.85 16.09 11.07
C LEU A 72 -13.49 16.78 10.92
N SER A 73 -13.24 17.80 11.75
CA SER A 73 -11.96 18.48 11.86
C SER A 73 -11.27 18.14 13.19
N GLY A 74 -9.95 18.01 13.16
CA GLY A 74 -9.16 17.74 14.35
C GLY A 74 -7.69 17.47 14.04
N CYS A 75 -7.02 16.73 14.90
CA CYS A 75 -5.62 16.36 14.75
C CYS A 75 -5.48 14.85 14.60
N ARG A 76 -4.56 14.41 13.74
CA ARG A 76 -4.24 12.98 13.62
C ARG A 76 -2.76 12.75 13.89
N ARG A 77 -2.46 11.69 14.64
CA ARG A 77 -1.08 11.31 14.94
C ARG A 77 -0.38 10.98 13.62
N VAL A 78 0.81 11.53 13.45
CA VAL A 78 1.70 11.19 12.33
C VAL A 78 2.90 10.41 12.84
N VAL A 79 3.36 9.48 12.02
CA VAL A 79 4.52 8.63 12.27
C VAL A 79 5.42 8.55 11.04
N PRO A 80 6.70 8.20 11.20
CA PRO A 80 7.57 7.92 10.08
C PRO A 80 7.00 6.83 9.17
N SER A 81 7.15 7.02 7.86
CA SER A 81 6.81 6.02 6.84
C SER A 81 7.97 5.86 5.85
N PRO A 82 9.05 5.20 6.29
CA PRO A 82 10.23 4.98 5.45
C PRO A 82 9.92 4.07 4.28
N GLN A 83 10.77 4.12 3.26
CA GLN A 83 10.63 3.25 2.09
C GLN A 83 10.95 1.79 2.44
N PRO A 84 10.09 0.82 2.04
CA PRO A 84 10.41 -0.59 2.21
C PRO A 84 11.57 -0.98 1.28
N LYS A 85 12.59 -1.65 1.83
CA LYS A 85 13.78 -2.09 1.09
C LYS A 85 13.80 -3.58 0.80
N ARG A 86 13.34 -4.41 1.73
CA ARG A 86 13.32 -5.87 1.58
C ARG A 86 12.22 -6.49 2.43
N VAL A 87 11.48 -7.45 1.89
CA VAL A 87 10.56 -8.28 2.68
C VAL A 87 11.29 -9.57 3.08
N LEU A 88 11.50 -9.81 4.37
CA LEU A 88 12.37 -10.91 4.82
C LEU A 88 11.83 -12.30 4.42
N ASN A 89 10.51 -12.49 4.46
CA ASN A 89 9.88 -13.79 4.19
C ASN A 89 9.44 -13.93 2.71
N ALA A 90 9.95 -13.10 1.79
CA ALA A 90 9.49 -13.09 0.40
C ALA A 90 9.65 -14.45 -0.30
N GLU A 91 10.78 -15.12 -0.09
CA GLU A 91 11.06 -16.44 -0.70
C GLU A 91 10.04 -17.50 -0.24
N ILE A 92 9.67 -17.50 1.04
CA ILE A 92 8.64 -18.41 1.58
C ILE A 92 7.27 -18.08 0.98
N VAL A 93 6.95 -16.79 0.84
CA VAL A 93 5.70 -16.35 0.20
C VAL A 93 5.64 -16.86 -1.23
N GLU A 94 6.72 -16.71 -2.00
CA GLU A 94 6.82 -17.20 -3.36
C GLU A 94 6.65 -18.72 -3.43
N GLU A 95 7.41 -19.49 -2.65
CA GLU A 95 7.36 -20.96 -2.66
C GLU A 95 5.93 -21.47 -2.41
N LEU A 96 5.26 -20.93 -1.40
CA LEU A 96 3.90 -21.33 -1.05
C LEU A 96 2.89 -20.91 -2.12
N ALA A 97 3.03 -19.71 -2.69
CA ALA A 97 2.17 -19.22 -3.76
C ALA A 97 2.32 -20.07 -5.04
N ARG A 98 3.55 -20.39 -5.45
CA ARG A 98 3.85 -21.25 -6.62
C ARG A 98 3.35 -22.69 -6.44
N ARG A 99 3.26 -23.18 -5.19
CA ARG A 99 2.58 -24.46 -4.84
C ARG A 99 1.06 -24.39 -4.85
N GLY A 100 0.47 -23.25 -5.20
CA GLY A 100 -0.97 -23.05 -5.33
C GLY A 100 -1.69 -22.74 -4.02
N HIS A 101 -0.97 -22.38 -2.96
CA HIS A 101 -1.54 -21.90 -1.71
C HIS A 101 -1.87 -20.41 -1.76
N ILE A 102 -2.79 -19.97 -0.90
CA ILE A 102 -3.12 -18.55 -0.73
C ILE A 102 -2.34 -18.04 0.48
N VAL A 103 -1.43 -17.10 0.26
CA VAL A 103 -0.58 -16.55 1.32
C VAL A 103 -1.05 -15.13 1.66
N ILE A 104 -1.29 -14.87 2.94
CA ILE A 104 -1.57 -13.53 3.47
C ILE A 104 -0.29 -13.03 4.13
N ALA A 105 0.36 -12.05 3.52
CA ALA A 105 1.62 -11.47 3.99
C ALA A 105 1.56 -9.93 3.99
N ALA A 106 2.64 -9.28 4.44
CA ALA A 106 2.78 -7.82 4.49
C ALA A 106 1.60 -7.10 5.17
N GLY A 107 0.99 -7.74 6.18
CA GLY A 107 -0.17 -7.20 6.90
C GLY A 107 0.13 -5.81 7.47
N GLY A 108 -0.64 -4.80 7.06
CA GLY A 108 -0.42 -3.41 7.50
C GLY A 108 0.84 -2.74 6.95
N GLY A 109 1.47 -3.31 5.92
CA GLY A 109 2.79 -2.88 5.41
C GLY A 109 3.96 -3.71 5.93
N GLY A 110 3.71 -4.63 6.87
CA GLY A 110 4.73 -5.41 7.54
C GLY A 110 5.30 -4.72 8.78
N ILE A 111 6.06 -5.47 9.58
CA ILE A 111 6.72 -4.99 10.79
C ILE A 111 8.04 -4.35 10.38
N PRO A 112 8.24 -3.04 10.62
CA PRO A 112 9.46 -2.36 10.22
C PRO A 112 10.64 -2.81 11.08
N VAL A 113 11.70 -3.26 10.41
CA VAL A 113 12.96 -3.69 11.02
C VAL A 113 14.16 -3.12 10.28
N TYR A 114 15.33 -3.14 10.90
CA TYR A 114 16.61 -2.89 10.24
C TYR A 114 17.66 -3.87 10.76
N PHE A 115 18.82 -3.92 10.10
CA PHE A 115 19.98 -4.68 10.56
C PHE A 115 20.97 -3.72 11.21
N ASP A 116 21.40 -4.01 12.44
CA ASP A 116 22.47 -3.25 13.09
C ASP A 116 23.86 -3.61 12.52
N GLU A 117 24.91 -3.01 13.07
CA GLU A 117 26.30 -3.22 12.65
C GLU A 117 26.78 -4.67 12.82
N GLU A 118 26.14 -5.43 13.72
CA GLU A 118 26.42 -6.85 13.97
C GLU A 118 25.59 -7.78 13.04
N GLY A 119 24.73 -7.20 12.19
CA GLY A 119 23.84 -7.96 11.32
C GLY A 119 22.64 -8.56 12.04
N MET A 120 22.27 -8.03 13.21
CA MET A 120 21.12 -8.48 13.99
C MET A 120 19.87 -7.68 13.62
N VAL A 121 18.72 -8.37 13.56
CA VAL A 121 17.43 -7.73 13.27
C VAL A 121 16.98 -6.91 14.48
N ARG A 122 16.72 -5.62 14.27
CA ARG A 122 16.23 -4.70 15.29
C ARG A 122 14.88 -4.10 14.89
N PRO A 123 13.97 -3.86 15.85
CA PRO A 123 12.70 -3.21 15.57
C PRO A 123 12.93 -1.74 15.22
N CYS A 124 12.06 -1.21 14.36
CA CYS A 124 12.05 0.20 14.04
C CYS A 124 10.65 0.79 14.29
N GLU A 125 10.56 1.91 15.01
CA GLU A 125 9.28 2.56 15.31
C GLU A 125 8.79 3.38 14.11
N ALA A 126 8.20 2.71 13.14
CA ALA A 126 7.64 3.31 11.95
C ALA A 126 6.37 2.59 11.48
N VAL A 127 5.71 3.15 10.47
CA VAL A 127 4.62 2.47 9.74
C VAL A 127 4.92 2.54 8.26
N ILE A 128 5.13 1.38 7.65
CA ILE A 128 5.43 1.27 6.23
C ILE A 128 4.12 1.42 5.44
N ASP A 129 4.18 2.14 4.31
CA ASP A 129 3.04 2.19 3.41
C ASP A 129 2.72 0.81 2.84
N LYS A 130 1.49 0.34 3.07
CA LYS A 130 1.02 -0.98 2.66
C LYS A 130 1.06 -1.20 1.15
N ASP A 131 0.83 -0.15 0.35
CA ASP A 131 0.76 -0.26 -1.09
C ASP A 131 2.19 -0.40 -1.63
N LEU A 132 3.14 0.40 -1.12
CA LEU A 132 4.57 0.26 -1.42
C LEU A 132 5.17 -1.07 -0.96
N ALA A 133 4.84 -1.53 0.26
CA ALA A 133 5.32 -2.82 0.75
C ALA A 133 4.77 -4.00 -0.07
N SER A 134 3.51 -3.92 -0.49
CA SER A 134 2.89 -4.94 -1.33
C SER A 134 3.47 -4.93 -2.74
N SER A 135 3.75 -3.76 -3.30
CA SER A 135 4.45 -3.60 -4.59
C SER A 135 5.84 -4.24 -4.54
N LEU A 136 6.63 -3.95 -3.49
CA LEU A 136 7.94 -4.58 -3.28
C LEU A 136 7.82 -6.10 -3.20
N LEU A 137 6.88 -6.63 -2.41
CA LEU A 137 6.66 -8.07 -2.30
C LEU A 137 6.28 -8.68 -3.66
N ALA A 138 5.33 -8.07 -4.37
CA ALA A 138 4.85 -8.53 -5.67
C ALA A 138 5.99 -8.61 -6.70
N SER A 139 6.82 -7.57 -6.80
CA SER A 139 8.00 -7.60 -7.66
C SER A 139 9.03 -8.64 -7.21
N THR A 140 9.26 -8.78 -5.90
CA THR A 140 10.25 -9.74 -5.37
C THR A 140 9.89 -11.19 -5.71
N ILE A 141 8.59 -11.53 -5.66
CA ILE A 141 8.11 -12.89 -5.98
C ILE A 141 7.81 -13.10 -7.48
N SER A 142 8.18 -12.12 -8.32
CA SER A 142 7.89 -12.11 -9.76
C SER A 142 6.40 -12.36 -10.07
N ALA A 143 5.52 -11.62 -9.39
CA ALA A 143 4.09 -11.65 -9.70
C ALA A 143 3.85 -11.00 -11.08
N ASP A 144 2.93 -11.57 -11.85
CA ASP A 144 2.59 -11.07 -13.19
C ASP A 144 1.79 -9.76 -13.09
N GLU A 145 0.82 -9.72 -12.16
CA GLU A 145 -0.08 -8.58 -11.97
C GLU A 145 -0.17 -8.13 -10.51
N PHE A 146 -0.34 -6.83 -10.29
CA PHE A 146 -0.47 -6.23 -8.96
C PHE A 146 -1.76 -5.42 -8.82
N TYR A 147 -2.63 -5.82 -7.89
CA TYR A 147 -3.93 -5.20 -7.67
C TYR A 147 -3.98 -4.42 -6.36
N ILE A 148 -4.35 -3.14 -6.43
CA ILE A 148 -4.63 -2.29 -5.27
C ILE A 148 -6.15 -2.06 -5.19
N LEU A 149 -6.77 -2.60 -4.14
CA LEU A 149 -8.19 -2.44 -3.89
C LEU A 149 -8.47 -1.23 -2.98
N THR A 150 -9.32 -0.33 -3.46
CA THR A 150 -9.70 0.94 -2.79
C THR A 150 -11.21 1.16 -2.87
N ASP A 151 -11.66 2.37 -2.53
CA ASP A 151 -13.04 2.85 -2.45
C ASP A 151 -13.56 3.52 -3.74
N VAL A 152 -12.76 3.51 -4.81
CA VAL A 152 -13.11 4.11 -6.09
C VAL A 152 -12.90 3.11 -7.25
N PRO A 153 -13.77 3.12 -8.27
CA PRO A 153 -13.70 2.17 -9.38
C PRO A 153 -12.54 2.46 -10.34
N TYR A 154 -12.09 3.70 -10.41
CA TYR A 154 -10.97 4.20 -11.22
C TYR A 154 -10.19 5.26 -10.46
N VAL A 155 -8.97 5.52 -10.93
CA VAL A 155 -8.22 6.74 -10.65
C VAL A 155 -8.82 7.89 -11.47
N PHE A 156 -8.84 9.08 -10.88
CA PHE A 156 -9.37 10.27 -11.52
C PHE A 156 -8.32 11.39 -11.52
N LEU A 157 -8.23 12.13 -12.63
CA LEU A 157 -7.63 13.48 -12.62
C LEU A 157 -8.68 14.48 -12.16
N ASN A 158 -8.25 15.54 -11.47
CA ASN A 158 -9.13 16.59 -10.93
C ASN A 158 -10.27 16.01 -10.07
N TYR A 159 -9.95 15.04 -9.21
CA TYR A 159 -10.93 14.35 -8.37
C TYR A 159 -11.78 15.33 -7.54
N LYS A 160 -13.11 15.12 -7.53
CA LYS A 160 -14.13 16.00 -6.92
C LYS A 160 -14.20 17.43 -7.50
N GLN A 161 -13.60 17.71 -8.66
CA GLN A 161 -13.72 19.00 -9.35
C GLN A 161 -14.66 18.92 -10.55
N LYS A 162 -15.07 20.08 -11.10
CA LYS A 162 -16.01 20.15 -12.24
C LYS A 162 -15.47 19.48 -13.51
N ASN A 163 -14.15 19.43 -13.67
CA ASN A 163 -13.44 18.84 -14.80
C ASN A 163 -12.79 17.49 -14.44
N GLN A 164 -13.41 16.72 -13.52
CA GLN A 164 -12.97 15.38 -13.18
C GLN A 164 -12.94 14.47 -14.41
N GLN A 165 -11.86 13.72 -14.57
CA GLN A 165 -11.69 12.80 -15.69
C GLN A 165 -11.32 11.40 -15.18
N ILE A 166 -11.95 10.37 -15.74
CA ILE A 166 -11.57 8.98 -15.51
C ILE A 166 -10.25 8.72 -16.23
N VAL A 167 -9.35 8.00 -15.57
CA VAL A 167 -8.13 7.51 -16.17
C VAL A 167 -8.21 5.99 -16.24
N GLU A 168 -8.55 5.44 -17.41
CA GLU A 168 -8.64 3.98 -17.57
C GLU A 168 -7.26 3.34 -17.75
N PHE A 169 -6.35 4.06 -18.40
CA PHE A 169 -5.00 3.60 -18.71
C PHE A 169 -3.98 4.69 -18.41
N LEU A 170 -2.85 4.29 -17.85
CA LEU A 170 -1.65 5.10 -17.73
C LEU A 170 -0.45 4.25 -18.07
N ASP A 171 0.55 4.86 -18.67
CA ASP A 171 1.89 4.31 -18.66
C ASP A 171 2.70 4.87 -17.48
N ARG A 172 3.94 4.39 -17.33
CA ARG A 172 4.86 4.87 -16.31
C ARG A 172 5.15 6.37 -16.44
N ALA A 173 5.35 6.86 -17.66
CA ALA A 173 5.77 8.24 -17.91
C ALA A 173 4.69 9.24 -17.49
N ASP A 174 3.45 9.04 -17.94
CA ASP A 174 2.32 9.89 -17.57
C ASP A 174 1.96 9.75 -16.09
N SER A 175 2.05 8.54 -15.53
CA SER A 175 1.84 8.35 -14.09
C SER A 175 2.76 9.23 -13.25
N LEU A 176 4.06 9.27 -13.57
CA LEU A 176 5.02 10.12 -12.86
C LEU A 176 4.80 11.61 -13.14
N ARG A 177 4.51 11.98 -14.39
CA ARG A 177 4.20 13.36 -14.74
C ARG A 177 2.99 13.90 -13.96
N TYR A 178 1.92 13.11 -13.85
CA TYR A 178 0.74 13.50 -13.08
C TYR A 178 0.98 13.50 -11.57
N LEU A 179 1.86 12.63 -11.05
CA LEU A 179 2.33 12.70 -9.67
C LEU A 179 3.07 14.01 -9.39
N GLU A 180 4.01 14.41 -10.26
CA GLU A 180 4.75 15.67 -10.14
C GLU A 180 3.85 16.91 -10.22
N GLN A 181 2.79 16.84 -11.02
CA GLN A 181 1.78 17.89 -11.14
C GLN A 181 0.79 17.93 -9.94
N GLY A 182 0.91 17.01 -8.97
CA GLY A 182 0.01 16.94 -7.82
C GLY A 182 -1.42 16.53 -8.17
N MET A 183 -1.63 15.82 -9.29
CA MET A 183 -2.97 15.43 -9.76
C MET A 183 -3.61 14.33 -8.91
N PHE A 184 -2.80 13.62 -8.13
CA PHE A 184 -3.24 12.56 -7.22
C PHE A 184 -3.15 13.03 -5.78
N GLY A 185 -4.26 12.93 -5.02
CA GLY A 185 -4.32 13.40 -3.64
C GLY A 185 -3.21 12.81 -2.75
N GLU A 186 -2.44 13.68 -2.13
CA GLU A 186 -1.34 13.32 -1.22
C GLU A 186 -1.83 12.45 -0.06
N GLY A 187 -1.04 11.44 0.30
CA GLY A 187 -1.36 10.52 1.40
C GLY A 187 -2.52 9.54 1.13
N ASN A 188 -3.18 9.61 -0.03
CA ASN A 188 -4.23 8.68 -0.44
C ASN A 188 -3.94 7.99 -1.79
N MET A 189 -4.17 8.69 -2.90
CA MET A 189 -4.02 8.10 -4.23
C MET A 189 -2.57 8.13 -4.72
N ALA A 190 -1.81 9.18 -4.39
CA ALA A 190 -0.42 9.29 -4.82
C ALA A 190 0.46 8.09 -4.41
N PRO A 191 0.40 7.56 -3.16
CA PRO A 191 1.14 6.35 -2.79
C PRO A 191 0.75 5.11 -3.60
N LYS A 192 -0.52 4.99 -4.00
CA LYS A 192 -1.02 3.86 -4.81
C LYS A 192 -0.47 3.90 -6.22
N ILE A 193 -0.49 5.08 -6.85
CA ILE A 193 0.11 5.28 -8.17
C ILE A 193 1.60 5.00 -8.11
N LEU A 194 2.31 5.51 -7.10
CA LEU A 194 3.74 5.24 -6.94
C LEU A 194 4.04 3.75 -6.77
N ALA A 195 3.25 3.04 -5.96
CA ALA A 195 3.38 1.60 -5.78
C ALA A 195 3.12 0.81 -7.07
N ALA A 196 2.07 1.19 -7.82
CA ALA A 196 1.73 0.61 -9.12
C ALA A 196 2.85 0.82 -10.15
N VAL A 197 3.39 2.04 -10.24
CA VAL A 197 4.52 2.38 -11.11
C VAL A 197 5.77 1.58 -10.74
N LYS A 198 6.14 1.55 -9.45
CA LYS A 198 7.31 0.78 -8.99
C LYS A 198 7.18 -0.71 -9.33
N PHE A 199 5.97 -1.27 -9.28
CA PHE A 199 5.77 -2.68 -9.61
C PHE A 199 6.11 -2.96 -11.08
N VAL A 200 5.61 -2.14 -12.02
CA VAL A 200 5.88 -2.32 -13.45
C VAL A 200 7.30 -1.94 -13.85
N GLU A 201 7.92 -0.96 -13.17
CA GLU A 201 9.36 -0.66 -13.34
C GLU A 201 10.25 -1.84 -12.93
N ASN A 202 9.82 -2.63 -11.95
CA ASN A 202 10.54 -3.79 -11.46
C ASN A 202 10.15 -5.11 -12.16
N GLY A 203 9.60 -5.02 -13.38
CA GLY A 203 9.36 -6.19 -14.24
C GLY A 203 7.97 -6.82 -14.16
N GLY A 204 7.05 -6.25 -13.38
CA GLY A 204 5.65 -6.66 -13.41
C GLY A 204 4.96 -6.24 -14.72
N GLU A 205 4.04 -7.06 -15.23
CA GLU A 205 3.39 -6.80 -16.52
C GLU A 205 2.39 -5.65 -16.44
N LYS A 206 1.56 -5.66 -15.38
CA LYS A 206 0.46 -4.70 -15.21
C LYS A 206 0.08 -4.53 -13.75
N SER A 207 -0.19 -3.30 -13.35
CA SER A 207 -0.87 -3.01 -12.09
C SER A 207 -2.26 -2.43 -12.32
N VAL A 208 -3.16 -2.66 -11.37
CA VAL A 208 -4.57 -2.24 -11.45
C VAL A 208 -5.01 -1.62 -10.13
N ILE A 209 -5.62 -0.43 -10.20
CA ILE A 209 -6.23 0.24 -9.05
C ILE A 209 -7.74 0.30 -9.26
N THR A 210 -8.51 -0.32 -8.37
CA THR A 210 -9.98 -0.37 -8.48
C THR A 210 -10.64 -0.66 -7.13
N GLU A 211 -11.97 -0.78 -7.11
CA GLU A 211 -12.73 -1.21 -5.93
C GLU A 211 -12.94 -2.73 -5.90
N GLY A 212 -13.01 -3.31 -4.71
CA GLY A 212 -13.10 -4.78 -4.54
C GLY A 212 -14.32 -5.41 -5.22
N THR A 213 -15.43 -4.68 -5.34
CA THR A 213 -16.69 -5.10 -5.98
C THR A 213 -16.60 -5.19 -7.50
N LYS A 214 -15.52 -4.70 -8.12
CA LYS A 214 -15.37 -4.66 -9.59
C LYS A 214 -14.37 -5.67 -10.13
N LEU A 215 -13.76 -6.50 -9.28
CA LEU A 215 -12.75 -7.49 -9.70
C LEU A 215 -13.24 -8.50 -10.75
N GLU A 216 -14.54 -8.78 -10.79
CA GLU A 216 -15.12 -9.70 -11.78
C GLU A 216 -15.19 -9.06 -13.19
N ASP A 217 -15.36 -7.75 -13.28
CA ASP A 217 -15.47 -7.03 -14.55
C ASP A 217 -14.16 -6.29 -14.90
N LYS A 218 -13.35 -6.91 -15.76
CA LYS A 218 -12.04 -6.39 -16.22
C LYS A 218 -12.10 -5.09 -17.03
N LYS A 219 -13.29 -4.55 -17.30
CA LYS A 219 -13.46 -3.21 -17.87
C LYS A 219 -13.18 -2.13 -16.82
N PHE A 220 -13.39 -2.43 -15.54
CA PHE A 220 -13.13 -1.51 -14.45
C PHE A 220 -11.67 -1.54 -13.99
N GLY A 221 -11.28 -0.44 -13.35
CA GLY A 221 -9.94 -0.24 -12.80
C GLY A 221 -9.03 0.52 -13.75
N THR A 222 -8.20 1.37 -13.15
CA THR A 222 -7.11 2.03 -13.87
C THR A 222 -5.96 1.06 -14.02
N LYS A 223 -5.56 0.79 -15.26
CA LYS A 223 -4.45 -0.08 -15.61
C LYS A 223 -3.20 0.75 -15.78
N ILE A 224 -2.11 0.33 -15.15
CA ILE A 224 -0.81 0.98 -15.23
C ILE A 224 0.19 -0.04 -15.76
N THR A 225 0.86 0.32 -16.86
CA THR A 225 1.86 -0.49 -17.57
C THR A 225 3.14 0.32 -17.77
N LEU A 226 4.23 -0.33 -18.21
CA LEU A 226 5.49 0.37 -18.46
C LEU A 226 5.37 1.37 -19.64
N HIS A 227 4.68 0.97 -20.68
CA HIS A 227 4.36 1.75 -21.87
C HIS A 227 2.87 1.63 -22.18
N TYR A 228 2.30 2.60 -22.90
CA TYR A 228 0.97 2.42 -23.47
C TYR A 228 0.99 1.22 -24.42
N ASP A 229 -0.04 0.37 -24.33
CA ASP A 229 -0.22 -0.68 -25.31
C ASP A 229 -0.42 -0.04 -26.69
N ASP A 230 0.27 -0.53 -27.72
CA ASP A 230 0.14 -0.10 -29.13
C ASP A 230 -1.28 -0.28 -29.72
N LYS A 231 -2.25 -0.73 -28.91
CA LYS A 231 -3.62 -1.09 -29.30
C LYS A 231 -4.70 -0.12 -28.80
N HIS A 232 -4.32 1.03 -28.26
CA HIS A 232 -5.26 2.05 -27.76
C HIS A 232 -5.04 3.41 -28.43
#